data_AF-A0A2P2MQG8-F1
#
_entry.id   AF-A0A2P2MQG8-F1
#
_cell.length_a   1.000
_cell.length_b   1.000
_cell.length_c   1.000
_cell.angle_alpha   90.00
_cell.angle_beta   90.00
_cell.angle_gamma   90.00
#
_symmetry.space_group_name_H-M   'P 1'
#
loop_
_entity.id
_entity.type
_entity.pdbx_description
1 polymer ?
#
loop_
_entity_poly.entity_id
_entity_poly.type
_entity_poly.pdbx_seq_one_letter_code
_entity_poly.pdbx_strand_id
1 'polypeptide(L)'
;MLEEYTTNSEGLVVAEGTWTYKIPTIDTIPKQFNIEMLSSGHHQKRVLSSKASGEPPLLLAASVHCATRAAISEARQQLHSWGCSDEFDSTFQLKVPATMPTVKELCGLDVVERYIQWKMK
;
A
#
# COMPACT_ATOMS: atom_id res chain seq x y z
N MET A 1 -0.22 1.84 -4.38
CA MET A 1 0.49 0.86 -5.23
C MET A 1 -0.21 0.84 -6.58
N LEU A 2 0.53 0.76 -7.68
CA LEU A 2 0.02 1.13 -9.01
C LEU A 2 0.15 0.03 -10.07
N GLU A 3 1.21 -0.78 -10.00
CA GLU A 3 1.46 -1.82 -11.00
C GLU A 3 0.45 -2.95 -10.85
N GLU A 4 -0.51 -3.02 -11.77
CA GLU A 4 -1.51 -4.07 -11.87
C GLU A 4 -1.46 -4.71 -13.26
N TYR A 5 -1.59 -6.03 -13.29
CA TYR A 5 -1.62 -6.82 -14.50
C TYR A 5 -3.02 -7.41 -14.68
N THR A 6 -3.81 -6.78 -15.56
CA THR A 6 -5.20 -7.16 -15.79
C THR A 6 -5.32 -8.16 -16.94
N THR A 7 -6.09 -9.22 -16.75
CA THR A 7 -6.42 -10.24 -17.77
C THR A 7 -7.90 -10.24 -18.10
N ASN A 8 -8.27 -10.56 -19.34
CA ASN A 8 -9.66 -10.76 -19.72
C ASN A 8 -10.17 -12.15 -19.28
N SER A 9 -11.46 -12.44 -19.52
CA SER A 9 -12.08 -13.74 -19.20
C SER A 9 -11.49 -14.93 -19.97
N GLU A 10 -10.76 -14.67 -21.07
CA GLU A 10 -10.08 -15.68 -21.88
C GLU A 10 -8.62 -15.91 -21.44
N GLY A 11 -8.14 -15.17 -20.43
CA GLY A 11 -6.77 -15.26 -19.91
C GLY A 11 -5.75 -14.42 -20.67
N LEU A 12 -6.17 -13.59 -21.63
CA LEU A 12 -5.29 -12.67 -22.35
C LEU A 12 -5.03 -11.40 -21.55
N VAL A 13 -3.81 -10.87 -21.69
CA VAL A 13 -3.36 -9.64 -21.04
C VAL A 13 -4.02 -8.44 -21.70
N VAL A 14 -4.65 -7.59 -20.90
CA VAL A 14 -5.30 -6.35 -21.39
C VAL A 14 -4.37 -5.13 -21.24
N ALA A 15 -3.36 -5.24 -20.37
CA ALA A 15 -2.39 -4.18 -20.14
C ALA A 15 -1.31 -4.15 -21.25
N GLU A 16 -1.63 -3.49 -22.38
CA GLU A 16 -0.78 -3.49 -23.59
C GLU A 16 0.31 -2.39 -23.67
N GLY A 17 0.42 -1.49 -22.68
CA GLY A 17 1.48 -0.47 -22.71
C GLY A 17 1.47 0.49 -21.54
N THR A 18 2.28 1.54 -21.61
CA THR A 18 2.43 2.55 -20.53
C THR A 18 1.14 3.34 -20.23
N TRP A 19 0.17 3.31 -21.15
CA TRP A 19 -1.15 3.89 -20.92
C TRP A 19 -2.01 3.05 -19.99
N THR A 20 -1.86 1.73 -19.99
CA THR A 20 -2.67 0.76 -19.24
C THR A 20 -1.93 0.08 -18.10
N TYR A 21 -0.59 0.04 -18.16
CA TYR A 21 0.31 -0.42 -17.09
C TYR A 21 1.10 0.75 -16.49
N LYS A 22 0.95 0.98 -15.19
CA LYS A 22 1.49 2.17 -14.51
C LYS A 22 2.62 1.83 -13.55
N ILE A 23 3.85 2.06 -14.00
CA ILE A 23 5.05 2.01 -13.15
C ILE A 23 5.09 3.22 -12.19
N PRO A 24 5.83 3.11 -11.06
CA PRO A 24 6.13 4.25 -10.21
C PRO A 24 6.79 5.40 -10.98
N THR A 25 6.26 6.60 -10.79
CA THR A 25 6.79 7.86 -11.35
C THR A 25 7.29 8.78 -10.24
N ILE A 26 7.81 9.96 -10.59
CA ILE A 26 8.29 10.98 -9.64
C ILE A 26 7.23 11.37 -8.60
N ASP A 27 5.94 11.28 -8.93
CA ASP A 27 4.84 11.64 -8.02
C ASP A 27 4.53 10.55 -6.99
N THR A 28 5.12 9.37 -7.15
CA THR A 28 4.79 8.17 -6.35
C THR A 28 5.85 7.84 -5.30
N ILE A 29 6.99 8.54 -5.33
CA ILE A 29 8.05 8.38 -4.33
C ILE A 29 7.65 9.04 -3.01
N PRO A 30 8.14 8.56 -1.86
CA PRO A 30 7.95 9.24 -0.59
C PRO A 30 8.50 10.66 -0.64
N LYS A 31 7.72 11.64 -0.16
CA LYS A 31 8.16 13.05 -0.08
C LYS A 31 9.46 13.20 0.72
N GLN A 32 9.62 12.40 1.76
CA GLN A 32 10.86 12.28 2.52
C GLN A 32 11.35 10.84 2.41
N PHE A 33 12.52 10.66 1.79
CA PHE A 33 13.14 9.36 1.59
C PHE A 33 14.54 9.35 2.20
N ASN A 34 14.63 8.86 3.43
CA ASN A 34 15.89 8.79 4.18
C ASN A 34 16.55 7.41 3.96
N ILE A 35 17.84 7.40 3.66
CA ILE A 35 18.63 6.18 3.45
C ILE A 35 19.91 6.30 4.26
N GLU A 36 20.22 5.25 5.03
CA GLU A 36 21.45 5.16 5.81
C GLU A 36 22.13 3.82 5.53
N MET A 37 23.46 3.86 5.37
CA MET A 37 24.27 2.65 5.24
C MET A 37 24.87 2.28 6.58
N LEU A 38 24.55 1.07 7.05
CA LEU A 38 25.11 0.55 8.30
C LEU A 38 26.61 0.25 8.14
N SER A 39 27.44 0.92 8.94
CA SER A 39 28.87 0.59 9.07
C SER A 39 29.05 -0.73 9.82
N SER A 40 29.15 -1.82 9.07
CA SER A 40 29.20 -3.18 9.63
C SER A 40 30.62 -3.73 9.84
N GLY A 41 31.64 -2.88 9.82
CA GLY A 41 33.05 -3.27 9.97
C GLY A 41 33.61 -4.05 8.78
N HIS A 42 34.76 -4.69 9.00
CA HIS A 42 35.47 -5.48 7.98
C HIS A 42 34.92 -6.91 7.86
N HIS A 43 34.67 -7.37 6.62
CA HIS A 43 34.14 -8.70 6.32
C HIS A 43 35.15 -9.53 5.51
N GLN A 44 35.97 -10.31 6.21
CA GLN A 44 37.08 -11.09 5.61
C GLN A 44 36.65 -12.08 4.51
N LYS A 45 35.43 -12.62 4.59
CA LYS A 45 34.92 -13.63 3.64
C LYS A 45 34.32 -13.05 2.36
N ARG A 46 34.32 -11.73 2.19
CA ARG A 46 33.65 -11.04 1.08
C ARG A 46 34.66 -10.25 0.27
N VAL A 47 34.44 -10.17 -1.05
CA VAL A 47 35.27 -9.36 -1.94
C VAL A 47 35.19 -7.91 -1.46
N LEU A 48 36.34 -7.37 -1.04
CA LEU A 48 36.46 -6.00 -0.51
C LEU A 48 35.47 -5.68 0.62
N SER A 49 35.09 -6.69 1.43
CA SER A 49 34.08 -6.53 2.50
C SER A 49 32.67 -6.08 2.01
N SER A 50 32.36 -6.26 0.72
CA SER A 50 31.09 -5.84 0.11
C SER A 50 29.89 -6.73 0.45
N LYS A 51 28.66 -6.26 0.20
CA LYS A 51 27.42 -7.06 0.31
C LYS A 51 26.55 -6.86 -0.92
N ALA A 52 25.84 -7.89 -1.34
CA ALA A 52 24.84 -7.77 -2.39
C ALA A 52 23.66 -6.90 -1.93
N SER A 53 23.27 -5.94 -2.75
CA SER A 53 22.20 -4.98 -2.45
C SER A 53 21.17 -4.84 -3.57
N GLY A 54 21.25 -5.61 -4.66
CA GLY A 54 20.33 -5.47 -5.79
C GLY A 54 18.88 -5.84 -5.41
N GLU A 55 18.66 -7.09 -5.02
CA GLU A 55 17.34 -7.61 -4.68
C GLU A 55 16.88 -7.31 -3.24
N PRO A 56 17.73 -7.37 -2.20
CA PRO A 56 17.26 -7.26 -0.81
C PRO A 56 16.41 -6.02 -0.48
N PRO A 57 16.71 -4.81 -1.01
CA PRO A 57 15.90 -3.62 -0.75
C PRO A 57 14.49 -3.67 -1.34
N LEU A 58 14.23 -4.51 -2.35
CA LEU A 58 12.91 -4.60 -2.98
C LEU A 58 11.84 -5.01 -1.97
N LEU A 59 12.16 -5.92 -1.04
CA LEU A 59 11.24 -6.34 0.01
C LEU A 59 10.84 -5.19 0.96
N LEU A 60 11.71 -4.18 1.13
CA LEU A 60 11.41 -3.03 1.98
C LEU A 60 10.21 -2.22 1.47
N ALA A 61 9.88 -2.30 0.18
CA ALA A 61 8.69 -1.68 -0.40
C ALA A 61 7.37 -2.20 0.20
N ALA A 62 7.37 -3.42 0.77
CA ALA A 62 6.21 -3.96 1.49
C ALA A 62 5.82 -3.10 2.70
N SER A 63 6.74 -2.29 3.25
CA SER A 63 6.43 -1.33 4.32
C SER A 63 5.31 -0.36 3.93
N VAL A 64 5.26 0.10 2.67
CA VAL A 64 4.21 0.99 2.16
C VAL A 64 2.87 0.27 2.12
N HIS A 65 2.86 -1.01 1.78
CA HIS A 65 1.66 -1.84 1.82
C HIS A 65 1.15 -2.03 3.25
N CYS A 66 2.05 -2.34 4.20
CA CYS A 66 1.71 -2.45 5.62
C CYS A 66 1.19 -1.13 6.19
N ALA A 67 1.80 0.00 5.84
CA ALA A 67 1.33 1.33 6.24
C ALA A 67 -0.08 1.63 5.70
N THR A 68 -0.35 1.26 4.44
CA THR A 68 -1.69 1.40 3.84
C THR A 68 -2.72 0.55 4.58
N ARG A 69 -2.37 -0.70 4.92
CA ARG A 69 -3.24 -1.58 5.72
C ARG A 69 -3.51 -0.99 7.11
N ALA A 70 -2.50 -0.45 7.78
CA ALA A 70 -2.69 0.21 9.07
C ALA A 70 -3.63 1.43 8.95
N ALA A 71 -3.45 2.26 7.92
CA ALA A 71 -4.31 3.42 7.67
C ALA A 71 -5.78 3.04 7.40
N ILE A 72 -6.03 1.97 6.64
CA ILE A 72 -7.39 1.44 6.43
C ILE A 72 -8.00 0.98 7.75
N SER A 73 -7.22 0.29 8.60
CA SER A 73 -7.68 -0.18 9.91
C SER A 73 -8.16 0.99 10.78
N GLU A 74 -7.36 2.06 10.86
CA GLU A 74 -7.70 3.28 11.60
C GLU A 74 -8.90 4.02 10.99
N ALA A 75 -8.98 4.10 9.65
CA ALA A 75 -10.12 4.72 8.98
C ALA A 75 -11.44 4.00 9.31
N ARG A 76 -11.43 2.66 9.35
CA ARG A 76 -12.58 1.86 9.78
C ARG A 76 -12.93 2.11 11.25
N GLN A 77 -11.93 2.14 12.14
CA GLN A 77 -12.12 2.49 13.54
C GLN A 77 -12.75 3.88 13.73
N GLN A 78 -12.31 4.86 12.95
CA GLN A 78 -12.87 6.21 12.96
C GLN A 78 -14.34 6.22 12.50
N LEU A 79 -14.67 5.48 11.44
CA LEU A 79 -16.06 5.33 10.99
C LEU A 79 -16.96 4.71 12.08
N HIS A 80 -16.44 3.77 12.86
CA HIS A 80 -17.17 3.21 14.00
C HIS A 80 -17.43 4.25 15.09
N SER A 81 -16.49 5.16 15.34
CA SER A 81 -16.70 6.24 16.32
C SER A 81 -17.82 7.20 15.92
N TRP A 82 -18.15 7.30 14.63
CA TRP A 82 -19.15 8.21 14.09
C TRP A 82 -20.58 7.63 14.04
N GLY A 83 -20.77 6.32 14.18
CA GLY A 83 -22.10 5.69 14.14
C GLY A 83 -22.23 4.48 15.07
N CYS A 84 -23.36 4.41 15.80
CA CYS A 84 -23.64 3.34 16.76
C CYS A 84 -24.25 2.13 16.04
N SER A 85 -23.45 1.04 15.99
CA SER A 85 -23.75 -0.38 15.68
C SER A 85 -24.40 -0.75 14.33
N ASP A 86 -23.73 -1.61 13.56
CA ASP A 86 -24.01 -3.05 13.61
C ASP A 86 -22.79 -3.85 13.13
N GLU A 87 -22.61 -5.01 13.75
CA GLU A 87 -21.83 -6.18 13.30
C GLU A 87 -20.85 -5.96 12.13
N PHE A 88 -19.53 -6.02 12.38
CA PHE A 88 -18.65 -7.10 11.91
C PHE A 88 -17.16 -6.74 11.74
N ASP A 89 -16.39 -7.83 11.79
CA ASP A 89 -14.97 -8.08 11.50
C ASP A 89 -14.01 -6.87 11.48
N SER A 90 -13.26 -6.73 12.58
CA SER A 90 -12.01 -5.98 12.63
C SER A 90 -11.01 -6.45 11.58
N THR A 91 -11.20 -7.67 11.07
CA THR A 91 -10.32 -8.30 10.12
C THR A 91 -10.77 -7.98 8.71
N PHE A 92 -9.86 -7.40 7.93
CA PHE A 92 -10.01 -7.28 6.49
C PHE A 92 -8.73 -7.76 5.81
N GLN A 93 -8.87 -8.27 4.60
CA GLN A 93 -7.76 -8.69 3.77
C GLN A 93 -7.48 -7.63 2.71
N LEU A 94 -6.30 -6.99 2.79
CA LEU A 94 -5.80 -6.12 1.74
C LEU A 94 -5.04 -6.97 0.71
N LYS A 95 -5.60 -7.12 -0.49
CA LYS A 95 -4.91 -7.80 -1.60
C LYS A 95 -3.80 -6.93 -2.18
N VAL A 96 -2.83 -7.56 -2.81
CA VAL A 96 -1.77 -6.90 -3.58
C VAL A 96 -2.15 -6.94 -5.07
N PRO A 97 -1.99 -5.83 -5.82
CA PRO A 97 -1.59 -4.49 -5.37
C PRO A 97 -2.73 -3.77 -4.62
N ALA A 98 -2.41 -2.94 -3.63
CA ALA A 98 -3.43 -2.06 -3.05
C ALA A 98 -3.63 -0.82 -3.93
N THR A 99 -4.52 -0.99 -4.91
CA THR A 99 -4.96 0.04 -5.84
C THR A 99 -5.91 1.02 -5.15
N MET A 100 -6.03 2.22 -5.71
CA MET A 100 -6.91 3.26 -5.15
C MET A 100 -8.36 2.78 -4.98
N PRO A 101 -9.00 2.11 -5.97
CA PRO A 101 -10.37 1.62 -5.81
C PRO A 101 -10.53 0.65 -4.64
N THR A 102 -9.63 -0.35 -4.52
CA THR A 102 -9.67 -1.33 -3.43
C THR A 102 -9.46 -0.68 -2.07
N VAL A 103 -8.51 0.26 -1.96
CA VAL A 103 -8.30 1.00 -0.72
C VAL A 103 -9.53 1.82 -0.35
N LYS A 104 -10.14 2.51 -1.32
CA LYS A 104 -11.33 3.34 -1.09
C LYS A 104 -12.55 2.51 -0.67
N GLU A 105 -12.74 1.35 -1.27
CA GLU A 105 -13.79 0.40 -0.91
C GLU A 105 -13.62 -0.10 0.53
N LEU A 106 -12.40 -0.52 0.90
CA LEU A 106 -12.10 -1.01 2.25
C LEU A 106 -12.22 0.05 3.34
N CYS A 107 -11.93 1.32 3.00
CA CYS A 107 -12.12 2.47 3.88
C CYS A 107 -13.58 2.91 4.03
N GLY A 108 -14.49 2.47 3.14
CA GLY A 108 -15.89 2.93 3.11
C GLY A 108 -16.16 4.00 2.05
N LEU A 109 -17.22 3.78 1.26
CA LEU A 109 -17.65 4.69 0.20
C LEU A 109 -18.38 5.92 0.75
N ASP A 110 -19.14 5.73 1.82
CA ASP A 110 -20.05 6.68 2.50
C ASP A 110 -19.36 7.50 3.61
N VAL A 111 -18.03 7.50 3.68
CA VAL A 111 -17.24 8.18 4.72
C VAL A 111 -17.62 9.65 4.93
N VAL A 112 -17.93 10.37 3.84
CA VAL A 112 -18.27 11.80 3.89
C VAL A 112 -19.66 12.00 4.49
N GLU A 113 -20.63 11.16 4.12
CA GLU A 113 -22.00 11.24 4.62
C GLU A 113 -22.04 10.94 6.11
N ARG A 114 -21.35 9.89 6.56
CA ARG A 114 -21.25 9.53 7.98
C ARG A 114 -20.56 10.62 8.79
N TYR A 115 -19.51 11.25 8.25
CA TYR A 115 -18.85 12.38 8.90
C TYR A 115 -19.80 13.58 9.09
N ILE A 116 -20.57 13.93 8.05
CA ILE A 116 -21.52 15.06 8.11
C ILE A 116 -22.62 14.77 9.14
N GLN A 117 -23.19 13.55 9.12
CA GLN A 117 -24.21 13.14 10.09
C GLN A 117 -23.70 13.20 11.53
N TRP A 118 -22.47 12.73 11.78
CA TRP A 118 -21.85 12.82 13.09
C TRP A 118 -21.61 14.26 13.54
N LYS A 119 -21.15 15.14 12.64
CA LYS A 119 -20.86 16.55 12.96
C LYS A 119 -22.11 17.40 13.22
N MET A 120 -23.23 17.04 12.58
CA MET A 120 -24.51 17.75 12.75
C MET A 120 -25.30 17.28 13.98
N LYS A 121 -24.87 16.20 14.63
CA LYS A 121 -25.45 15.68 15.88
C LYS A 121 -24.79 16.33 17.09
#